data_AF-A0A257YHP6-F1
#
_entry.id   AF-A0A257YHP6-F1
#
_cell.length_a   1.000
_cell.length_b   1.000
_cell.length_c   1.000
_cell.angle_alpha   90.00
_cell.angle_beta   90.00
_cell.angle_gamma   90.00
#
_symmetry.space_group_name_H-M   'P 1'
#
loop_
_entity.id
_entity.type
_entity.pdbx_description
1 polymer ?
#
loop_
_entity_poly.entity_id
_entity_poly.type
_entity_poly.pdbx_seq_one_letter_code
_entity_poly.pdbx_strand_id
1 'polypeptide(L)'
;MIALTRRAALVMAAASAPAIAAQPKWRWRHGETSLLVYDPDLAAGRRLAETSEVPRSEALGIEGDRVRFGRALFERRPALVVGVTRPADALLIEEVGREAGYRPATWGSAGLRDLIAASGDKGLVLGWVLAPRS
;
A
#
# COMPACT_ATOMS: atom_id res chain seq x y z
N MET A 1 -39.75 0.84 -33.30
CA MET A 1 -39.44 1.90 -32.33
C MET A 1 -40.19 1.56 -31.05
N ILE A 2 -39.52 1.04 -30.02
CA ILE A 2 -39.92 0.94 -28.60
C ILE A 2 -38.65 0.48 -27.84
N ALA A 3 -38.44 1.09 -26.68
CA ALA A 3 -37.19 1.20 -25.94
C ALA A 3 -36.53 -0.12 -25.53
N LEU A 4 -35.22 -0.21 -25.76
CA LEU A 4 -34.34 -1.25 -25.21
C LEU A 4 -34.12 -0.95 -23.71
N THR A 5 -34.90 -1.61 -22.87
CA THR A 5 -34.86 -1.45 -21.41
C THR A 5 -33.54 -1.99 -20.85
N ARG A 6 -32.67 -1.08 -20.40
CA ARG A 6 -31.39 -1.33 -19.69
C ARG A 6 -31.59 -2.01 -18.32
N ARG A 7 -32.04 -3.27 -18.25
CA ARG A 7 -32.25 -3.94 -16.95
C ARG A 7 -31.94 -5.44 -16.86
N ALA A 8 -31.30 -6.05 -17.86
CA ALA A 8 -31.09 -7.51 -17.88
C ALA A 8 -29.63 -8.00 -17.84
N ALA A 9 -28.64 -7.13 -17.61
CA ALA A 9 -27.22 -7.53 -17.57
C ALA A 9 -26.53 -7.25 -16.23
N LEU A 10 -27.29 -7.24 -15.12
CA LEU A 10 -26.81 -6.90 -13.77
C LEU A 10 -26.79 -8.09 -12.80
N VAL A 11 -26.64 -9.33 -13.28
CA VAL A 11 -26.65 -10.54 -12.42
C VAL A 11 -25.42 -11.46 -12.58
N MET A 12 -24.49 -11.19 -13.50
CA MET A 12 -23.32 -12.08 -13.74
C MET A 12 -21.97 -11.38 -13.59
N ALA A 13 -21.73 -10.71 -12.45
CA ALA A 13 -20.39 -10.29 -12.05
C ALA A 13 -20.18 -10.31 -10.52
N ALA A 14 -21.03 -11.02 -9.78
CA ALA A 14 -20.92 -11.20 -8.34
C ALA A 14 -20.36 -12.59 -8.01
N ALA A 15 -19.13 -12.89 -8.45
CA ALA A 15 -18.37 -14.06 -7.98
C ALA A 15 -16.90 -14.00 -8.42
N SER A 16 -16.08 -13.12 -7.81
CA SER A 16 -14.62 -13.33 -7.73
C SER A 16 -13.91 -12.33 -6.81
N ALA A 17 -14.40 -12.22 -5.57
CA ALA A 17 -13.56 -11.99 -4.39
C ALA A 17 -14.37 -12.53 -3.22
N PRO A 18 -13.89 -13.55 -2.47
CA PRO A 18 -12.66 -13.40 -1.68
C PRO A 18 -11.92 -14.73 -1.42
N ALA A 19 -10.73 -14.97 -1.99
CA ALA A 19 -10.06 -16.27 -1.74
C ALA A 19 -8.53 -16.29 -1.76
N ILE A 20 -7.86 -15.19 -1.39
CA ILE A 20 -6.41 -15.26 -1.07
C ILE A 20 -6.12 -14.80 0.36
N ALA A 21 -7.03 -14.09 1.02
CA ALA A 21 -6.88 -13.69 2.43
C ALA A 21 -7.11 -14.82 3.47
N ALA A 22 -7.46 -16.03 3.03
CA ALA A 22 -7.85 -17.14 3.91
C ALA A 22 -6.87 -18.32 3.90
N GLN A 23 -5.61 -18.13 3.47
CA GLN A 23 -4.59 -19.16 3.67
C GLN A 23 -4.01 -19.06 5.09
N PRO A 24 -4.27 -20.04 5.98
CA PRO A 24 -3.76 -20.00 7.35
C PRO A 24 -2.23 -19.96 7.41
N LYS A 25 -1.51 -20.45 6.41
CA LYS A 25 -0.03 -20.34 6.37
C LYS A 25 0.48 -18.91 6.17
N TRP A 26 -0.27 -18.04 5.48
CA TRP A 26 0.12 -16.64 5.23
C TRP A 26 0.09 -15.81 6.51
N ARG A 27 -0.98 -15.99 7.31
CA ARG A 27 -1.23 -15.28 8.58
C ARG A 27 -0.26 -15.65 9.71
N TRP A 28 0.37 -16.82 9.63
CA TRP A 28 1.27 -17.31 10.69
C TRP A 28 2.73 -16.90 10.48
N ARG A 29 3.14 -16.53 9.25
CA ARG A 29 4.51 -16.05 8.97
C ARG A 29 4.63 -14.53 8.92
N HIS A 30 3.55 -13.81 8.62
CA HIS A 30 3.54 -12.35 8.48
C HIS A 30 2.37 -11.78 9.28
N GLY A 31 2.59 -10.65 9.98
CA GLY A 31 1.63 -10.07 10.92
C GLY A 31 0.29 -9.69 10.27
N GLU A 32 -0.70 -9.29 11.09
CA GLU A 32 -2.04 -8.93 10.59
C GLU A 32 -2.19 -7.46 10.17
N THR A 33 -1.16 -6.64 10.44
CA THR A 33 -1.20 -5.18 10.29
C THR A 33 -0.52 -4.74 8.99
N SER A 34 -1.18 -3.83 8.27
CA SER A 34 -0.58 -3.10 7.14
C SER A 34 0.01 -1.78 7.65
N LEU A 35 1.20 -1.42 7.18
CA LEU A 35 1.84 -0.16 7.57
C LEU A 35 1.80 0.84 6.42
N LEU A 36 1.27 2.03 6.69
CA LEU A 36 1.30 3.18 5.80
C LEU A 36 2.50 4.02 6.18
N VAL A 37 3.44 4.23 5.27
CA VAL A 37 4.67 4.99 5.49
C VAL A 37 4.58 6.30 4.74
N TYR A 38 4.95 7.41 5.36
CA TYR A 38 4.89 8.71 4.69
C TYR A 38 6.05 9.63 5.04
N ASP A 39 6.50 10.45 4.08
CA ASP A 39 7.39 11.58 4.36
C ASP A 39 6.54 12.73 4.97
N PRO A 40 6.79 13.16 6.22
CA PRO A 40 6.00 14.20 6.88
C PRO A 40 6.16 15.58 6.23
N ASP A 41 7.23 15.81 5.46
CA ASP A 41 7.45 17.06 4.74
C ASP A 41 6.53 17.17 3.50
N LEU A 42 6.07 16.04 2.96
CA LEU A 42 5.20 16.01 1.78
C LEU A 42 3.74 16.21 2.17
N ALA A 43 3.03 17.08 1.44
CA ALA A 43 1.61 17.31 1.71
C ALA A 43 0.77 16.04 1.45
N ALA A 44 1.12 15.22 0.46
CA ALA A 44 0.47 13.91 0.29
C ALA A 44 0.72 12.97 1.45
N GLY A 45 1.92 13.01 2.04
CA GLY A 45 2.28 12.17 3.17
C GLY A 45 1.39 12.48 4.37
N ARG A 46 1.20 13.79 4.66
CA ARG A 46 0.27 14.25 5.70
C ARG A 46 -1.17 13.83 5.41
N ARG A 47 -1.65 13.98 4.17
CA ARG A 47 -3.00 13.51 3.77
C ARG A 47 -3.17 12.00 3.91
N LEU A 48 -2.14 11.21 3.62
CA LEU A 48 -2.17 9.75 3.81
C LEU A 48 -2.34 9.41 5.29
N ALA A 49 -1.63 10.11 6.18
CA ALA A 49 -1.76 9.94 7.63
C ALA A 49 -3.16 10.31 8.13
N GLU A 50 -3.77 11.37 7.59
CA GLU A 50 -5.14 11.77 7.91
C GLU A 50 -6.19 10.78 7.39
N THR A 51 -5.89 10.04 6.32
CA THR A 51 -6.82 9.09 5.68
C THR A 51 -6.70 7.66 6.27
N SER A 52 -5.82 7.43 7.25
CA SER A 52 -5.50 6.08 7.74
C SER A 52 -6.58 5.42 8.62
N GLU A 53 -7.85 5.81 8.50
CA GLU A 53 -8.99 5.20 9.21
C GLU A 53 -9.31 3.76 8.74
N VAL A 54 -8.49 3.18 7.86
CA VAL A 54 -8.64 1.80 7.39
C VAL A 54 -8.35 0.82 8.54
N PRO A 55 -9.29 -0.07 8.91
CA PRO A 55 -9.08 -1.06 9.98
C PRO A 55 -7.81 -1.89 9.76
N ARG A 56 -6.98 -2.01 10.80
CA ARG A 56 -5.65 -2.70 10.81
C ARG A 56 -4.56 -2.03 9.95
N SER A 57 -4.69 -0.74 9.68
CA SER A 57 -3.61 0.07 9.10
C SER A 57 -3.06 1.05 10.13
N GLU A 58 -1.73 1.19 10.19
CA GLU A 58 -1.05 2.16 11.05
C GLU A 58 -0.20 3.08 10.19
N ALA A 59 -0.34 4.40 10.36
CA ALA A 59 0.43 5.39 9.64
C ALA A 59 1.70 5.79 10.41
N LEU A 60 2.84 5.73 9.74
CA LEU A 60 4.17 5.98 10.26
C LEU A 60 4.86 7.06 9.44
N GLY A 61 5.23 8.16 10.10
CA GLY A 61 6.11 9.15 9.51
C GLY A 61 7.54 8.60 9.38
N ILE A 62 8.19 8.85 8.24
CA ILE A 62 9.61 8.55 8.07
C ILE A 62 10.39 9.54 8.92
N GLU A 63 11.13 9.02 9.90
CA GLU A 63 11.97 9.82 10.79
C GLU A 63 13.42 9.36 10.72
N GLY A 64 14.34 10.34 10.72
CA GLY A 64 15.78 10.09 10.76
C GLY A 64 16.34 9.36 9.54
N ASP A 65 17.20 8.38 9.80
CA ASP A 65 17.90 7.60 8.78
C ASP A 65 17.00 6.52 8.14
N ARG A 66 16.98 6.43 6.81
CA ARG A 66 16.05 5.56 6.06
C ARG A 66 16.36 4.08 6.25
N VAL A 67 17.63 3.73 6.44
CA VAL A 67 18.04 2.33 6.65
C VAL A 67 17.62 1.88 8.05
N ARG A 68 17.89 2.69 9.08
CA ARG A 68 17.44 2.41 10.46
C ARG A 68 15.92 2.37 10.55
N PHE A 69 15.24 3.34 9.94
CA PHE A 69 13.78 3.36 9.86
C PHE A 69 13.26 2.08 9.18
N GLY A 70 13.80 1.73 8.01
CA GLY A 70 13.42 0.52 7.29
C GLY A 70 13.63 -0.75 8.10
N ARG A 71 14.74 -0.88 8.82
CA ARG A 71 14.99 -2.05 9.67
C ARG A 71 13.96 -2.18 10.79
N ALA A 72 13.71 -1.09 11.52
CA ALA A 72 12.68 -1.06 12.56
C ALA A 72 11.28 -1.35 11.99
N LEU A 73 10.98 -0.86 10.78
CA LEU A 73 9.74 -1.12 10.08
C LEU A 73 9.55 -2.62 9.77
N PHE A 74 10.56 -3.28 9.21
CA PHE A 74 10.44 -4.69 8.80
C PHE A 74 10.64 -5.70 9.94
N GLU A 75 11.28 -5.31 11.05
CA GLU A 75 11.31 -6.10 12.29
C GLU A 75 9.89 -6.41 12.81
N ARG A 76 8.93 -5.51 12.56
CA ARG A 76 7.51 -5.68 12.89
C ARG A 76 6.79 -6.73 12.04
N ARG A 77 7.45 -7.25 10.99
CA ARG A 77 6.91 -8.22 10.02
C ARG A 77 5.53 -7.83 9.48
N PRO A 78 5.37 -6.61 8.93
CA PRO A 78 4.09 -6.15 8.41
C PRO A 78 3.55 -7.07 7.31
N ALA A 79 2.22 -7.19 7.21
CA ALA A 79 1.56 -7.92 6.12
C ALA A 79 1.80 -7.24 4.77
N LEU A 80 1.88 -5.92 4.81
CA LEU A 80 1.98 -5.02 3.66
C LEU A 80 2.59 -3.70 4.13
N VAL A 81 3.42 -3.10 3.29
CA VAL A 81 3.88 -1.71 3.47
C VAL A 81 3.45 -0.91 2.26
N VAL A 82 2.77 0.21 2.47
CA VAL A 82 2.40 1.17 1.42
C VAL A 82 3.03 2.51 1.76
N GLY A 83 3.82 3.08 0.86
CA GLY A 83 4.62 4.27 1.15
C GLY A 83 4.36 5.45 0.22
N VAL A 84 4.35 6.67 0.75
CA VAL A 84 4.40 7.93 -0.01
C VAL A 84 5.61 8.75 0.43
N THR A 85 6.63 8.83 -0.41
CA THR A 85 7.91 9.46 -0.07
C THR A 85 8.67 9.84 -1.34
N ARG A 86 9.82 10.50 -1.20
CA ARG A 86 10.74 10.86 -2.29
C ARG A 86 11.36 9.60 -2.92
N PRO A 87 11.87 9.63 -4.16
CA PRO A 87 12.28 8.42 -4.88
C PRO A 87 13.50 7.78 -4.24
N ALA A 88 14.44 8.61 -3.78
CA ALA A 88 15.64 8.16 -3.10
C ALA A 88 15.31 7.38 -1.82
N ASP A 89 14.35 7.88 -1.05
CA ASP A 89 13.92 7.25 0.21
C ASP A 89 13.19 5.94 -0.05
N ALA A 90 12.33 5.90 -1.08
CA ALA A 90 11.65 4.67 -1.50
C ALA A 90 12.65 3.57 -1.91
N LEU A 91 13.68 3.91 -2.68
CA LEU A 91 14.72 2.94 -3.08
C LEU A 91 15.49 2.38 -1.88
N LEU A 92 15.85 3.22 -0.92
CA LEU A 92 16.55 2.79 0.29
C LEU A 92 15.68 1.86 1.15
N ILE A 93 14.41 2.22 1.35
CA ILE A 93 13.48 1.41 2.14
C ILE A 93 13.16 0.10 1.42
N GLU A 94 13.05 0.11 0.09
CA GLU A 94 12.87 -1.09 -0.73
C GLU A 94 14.05 -2.05 -0.61
N GLU A 95 15.29 -1.54 -0.64
CA GLU A 95 16.49 -2.37 -0.46
C GLU A 95 16.46 -3.11 0.88
N VAL A 96 16.21 -2.38 1.97
CA VAL A 96 16.07 -2.99 3.31
C VAL A 96 14.91 -3.98 3.36
N GLY A 97 13.79 -3.66 2.72
CA GLY A 97 12.66 -4.57 2.59
C GLY A 97 13.06 -5.86 1.89
N ARG A 98 13.84 -5.78 0.81
CA ARG A 98 14.32 -6.95 0.07
C ARG A 98 15.23 -7.84 0.91
N GLU A 99 16.13 -7.24 1.69
CA GLU A 99 16.95 -7.96 2.67
C GLU A 99 16.08 -8.66 3.73
N ALA A 100 14.99 -8.02 4.14
CA ALA A 100 14.00 -8.58 5.07
C ALA A 100 13.03 -9.60 4.42
N GLY A 101 13.20 -9.91 3.12
CA GLY A 101 12.38 -10.87 2.40
C GLY A 101 11.07 -10.31 1.85
N TYR A 102 10.97 -9.01 1.61
CA TYR A 102 9.86 -8.36 0.92
C TYR A 102 10.18 -8.12 -0.56
N ARG A 103 9.14 -7.87 -1.37
CA ARG A 103 9.25 -7.51 -2.78
C ARG A 103 8.24 -6.43 -3.17
N PRO A 104 8.53 -5.64 -4.21
CA PRO A 104 7.55 -4.78 -4.84
C PRO A 104 6.32 -5.57 -5.25
N ALA A 105 5.15 -5.15 -4.78
CA ALA A 105 3.89 -5.70 -5.22
C ALA A 105 3.42 -4.93 -6.46
N THR A 106 3.33 -5.59 -7.60
CA THR A 106 2.65 -5.04 -8.78
C THR A 106 1.15 -5.14 -8.57
N TRP A 107 0.56 -4.22 -7.80
CA TRP A 107 -0.90 -4.12 -7.66
C TRP A 107 -1.51 -3.22 -8.72
N GLY A 108 -2.72 -3.61 -9.16
CA GLY A 108 -3.58 -2.88 -10.07
C GLY A 108 -3.76 -1.45 -9.57
N SER A 109 -3.04 -0.55 -10.20
CA SER A 109 -2.64 0.75 -9.68
C SER A 109 -3.73 1.82 -9.78
N ALA A 110 -5.00 1.47 -9.89
CA ALA A 110 -6.08 2.46 -10.03
C ALA A 110 -6.21 3.33 -8.76
N GLY A 111 -6.50 2.73 -7.60
CA GLY A 111 -6.69 3.49 -6.36
C GLY A 111 -5.41 4.19 -5.87
N LEU A 112 -4.24 3.58 -6.09
CA LEU A 112 -2.95 4.20 -5.74
C LEU A 112 -2.58 5.34 -6.70
N ARG A 113 -2.87 5.21 -8.01
CA ARG A 113 -2.67 6.29 -8.98
C ARG A 113 -3.60 7.45 -8.73
N ASP A 114 -4.85 7.19 -8.34
CA ASP A 114 -5.81 8.24 -8.02
C ASP A 114 -5.34 9.03 -6.77
N LEU A 115 -4.76 8.34 -5.78
CA LEU A 115 -4.18 8.97 -4.59
C LEU A 115 -2.91 9.78 -4.91
N ILE A 116 -2.06 9.28 -5.81
CA ILE A 116 -0.88 10.01 -6.34
C ILE A 116 -1.31 11.24 -7.15
N ALA A 117 -2.31 11.09 -8.03
CA ALA A 117 -2.80 12.15 -8.92
C ALA A 117 -3.54 13.25 -8.15
N ALA A 118 -4.31 12.90 -7.12
CA ALA A 118 -5.00 13.84 -6.25
C ALA A 118 -4.06 14.76 -5.45
N SER A 119 -2.79 14.39 -5.32
CA SER A 119 -1.86 15.16 -4.49
C SER A 119 -1.41 16.49 -5.10
N GLY A 120 -1.43 16.66 -6.43
CA GLY A 120 -1.07 17.91 -7.11
C GLY A 120 0.34 18.47 -6.86
N ASP A 121 1.22 17.73 -6.16
CA ASP A 121 2.53 18.21 -5.73
C ASP A 121 3.57 17.94 -6.82
N LYS A 122 4.20 19.01 -7.33
CA LYS A 122 5.22 18.95 -8.40
C LYS A 122 6.53 18.24 -7.99
N GLY A 123 6.65 17.85 -6.71
CA GLY A 123 7.74 17.04 -6.18
C GLY A 123 7.30 15.67 -5.64
N LEU A 124 6.04 15.28 -5.85
CA LEU A 124 5.50 14.04 -5.30
C LEU A 124 5.93 12.82 -6.09
N VAL A 125 6.26 11.79 -5.32
CA VAL A 125 6.86 10.58 -5.82
C VAL A 125 6.11 9.36 -5.29
N LEU A 126 5.92 8.44 -6.25
CA LEU A 126 5.51 7.04 -6.16
C LEU A 126 4.92 6.60 -4.82
N GLY A 127 3.61 6.35 -4.84
CA GLY A 127 3.01 5.33 -4.02
C GLY A 127 3.65 3.98 -4.35
N TRP A 128 4.41 3.42 -3.42
CA TRP A 128 5.02 2.10 -3.57
C TRP A 128 4.40 1.11 -2.60
N VAL A 129 4.50 -0.18 -2.92
CA VAL A 129 3.91 -1.25 -2.13
C VAL A 129 4.92 -2.39 -2.00
N LEU A 130 5.17 -2.84 -0.78
CA LEU A 130 6.01 -4.02 -0.50
C LEU A 130 5.19 -5.10 0.19
N ALA A 131 5.33 -6.32 -0.29
CA ALA A 131 4.70 -7.51 0.29
C ALA A 131 5.76 -8.58 0.58
N PRO A 132 5.56 -9.43 1.61
CA PRO A 132 6.47 -10.53 1.89
C PRO A 132 6.62 -11.49 0.70
N ARG A 133 7.82 -12.07 0.58
CA ARG A 133 8.14 -13.10 -0.41
C ARG A 133 7.54 -14.44 0.01
N SER A 134 6.61 -14.96 -0.80
CA SER A 134 6.03 -16.31 -0.73
C SER A 134 7.07 -17.41 -0.93
#